data_AF-A0A182U3R3-F1
#
_entry.id   AF-A0A182U3R3-F1
#
_cell.length_a   1.000
_cell.length_b   1.000
_cell.length_c   1.000
_cell.angle_alpha   90.00
_cell.angle_beta   90.00
_cell.angle_gamma   90.00
#
_symmetry.space_group_name_H-M   'P 1'
#
loop_
_entity.id
_entity.type
_entity.pdbx_description
1 polymer ?
#
loop_
_entity_poly.entity_id
_entity_poly.type
_entity_poly.pdbx_seq_one_letter_code
_entity_poly.pdbx_strand_id
1 'polypeptide(L)'
;MGVCHSRSPHMYCGMGRQAVYTQIKSTITKLQAVVCSDGRFRVMREALHRCDPPCIPYLGMYLTDLSFIEEGTPDFTPDGLLNFSKMRMIAHVIREIRHFQQTPYKIDHIPKVTSYLLDTSLLLDDDELYHKSLQIEPRSSRLSAPNTANV
;
A
#
# COMPACT_ATOMS: atom_id res chain seq x y z
N MET A 1 -1.05 1.74 -1.26
CA MET A 1 -2.11 2.51 -0.56
C MET A 1 -2.57 3.76 -1.33
N GLY A 2 -1.73 4.47 -2.10
CA GLY A 2 -2.12 5.74 -2.74
C GLY A 2 -3.32 5.69 -3.72
N VAL A 3 -3.47 4.61 -4.50
CA VAL A 3 -4.59 4.48 -5.47
C VAL A 3 -5.88 3.96 -4.81
N CYS A 4 -5.83 3.55 -3.54
CA CYS A 4 -6.96 2.93 -2.85
C CYS A 4 -7.79 3.91 -2.02
N HIS A 5 -7.53 5.22 -2.11
CA HIS A 5 -8.42 6.22 -1.52
C HIS A 5 -9.74 6.24 -2.30
N SER A 6 -10.69 5.50 -1.76
CA SER A 6 -12.09 5.42 -2.15
C SER A 6 -12.70 6.82 -2.24
N ARG A 7 -12.91 7.34 -3.47
CA ARG A 7 -13.97 8.32 -3.85
C ARG A 7 -13.77 8.88 -5.28
N SER A 8 -13.80 8.04 -6.33
CA SER A 8 -13.97 8.60 -7.69
C SER A 8 -14.65 7.62 -8.66
N PRO A 9 -15.99 7.51 -8.65
CA PRO A 9 -16.71 6.64 -9.59
C PRO A 9 -17.10 7.31 -10.92
N HIS A 10 -16.98 8.62 -11.12
CA HIS A 10 -17.80 9.32 -12.12
C HIS A 10 -17.10 9.94 -13.35
N MET A 11 -15.79 9.75 -13.55
CA MET A 11 -15.10 10.27 -14.74
C MET A 11 -15.25 9.40 -16.01
N TYR A 12 -16.47 9.16 -16.55
CA TYR A 12 -16.61 8.42 -17.81
C TYR A 12 -17.66 9.00 -18.77
N CYS A 13 -17.23 9.80 -19.75
CA CYS A 13 -17.98 10.04 -20.99
C CYS A 13 -17.01 10.13 -22.19
N GLY A 14 -16.96 9.06 -22.99
CA GLY A 14 -16.20 8.98 -24.25
C GLY A 14 -15.77 7.55 -24.60
N MET A 15 -16.31 6.97 -25.69
CA MET A 15 -16.13 5.54 -26.05
C MET A 15 -14.66 5.11 -26.23
N GLY A 16 -13.75 5.99 -26.66
CA GLY A 16 -12.31 5.69 -26.75
C GLY A 16 -11.58 5.56 -25.41
N ARG A 17 -12.14 6.13 -24.32
CA ARG A 17 -11.58 6.03 -22.94
C ARG A 17 -12.09 4.79 -22.20
N GLN A 18 -13.18 4.16 -22.66
CA GLN A 18 -13.83 3.05 -21.96
C GLN A 18 -13.03 1.73 -22.03
N ALA A 19 -12.40 1.44 -23.18
CA ALA A 19 -11.56 0.26 -23.36
C ALA A 19 -10.25 0.37 -22.57
N VAL A 20 -9.60 1.54 -22.63
CA VAL A 20 -8.40 1.88 -21.84
C VAL A 20 -8.69 1.78 -20.34
N TYR A 21 -9.84 2.31 -19.90
CA TYR A 21 -10.29 2.18 -18.52
C TYR A 21 -10.48 0.72 -18.09
N THR A 22 -11.04 -0.13 -18.95
CA THR A 22 -11.29 -1.53 -18.61
C THR A 22 -9.99 -2.33 -18.41
N GLN A 23 -9.00 -2.13 -19.29
CA GLN A 23 -7.68 -2.77 -19.17
C GLN A 23 -6.89 -2.27 -17.95
N ILE A 24 -6.91 -0.95 -17.71
CA ILE A 24 -6.26 -0.35 -16.53
C ILE A 24 -6.94 -0.84 -15.25
N LYS A 25 -8.27 -0.85 -15.20
CA LYS A 25 -9.04 -1.35 -14.06
C LYS A 25 -8.73 -2.82 -13.77
N SER A 26 -8.69 -3.67 -14.79
CA SER A 26 -8.29 -5.08 -14.64
C SER A 26 -6.87 -5.22 -14.07
N THR A 27 -5.92 -4.41 -14.57
CA THR A 27 -4.53 -4.42 -14.09
C THR A 27 -4.45 -3.97 -12.62
N ILE A 28 -5.17 -2.91 -12.25
CA ILE A 28 -5.25 -2.42 -10.86
C ILE A 28 -5.83 -3.51 -9.95
N THR A 29 -6.92 -4.16 -10.34
CA THR A 29 -7.52 -5.24 -9.54
C THR A 29 -6.54 -6.40 -9.33
N LYS A 30 -5.79 -6.79 -10.37
CA LYS A 30 -4.75 -7.83 -10.24
C LYS A 30 -3.65 -7.40 -9.27
N LEU A 31 -3.16 -6.15 -9.36
CA LEU A 31 -2.15 -5.63 -8.44
C LEU A 31 -2.66 -5.55 -7.01
N GLN A 32 -3.90 -5.11 -6.80
CA GLN A 32 -4.56 -5.08 -5.49
C GLN A 32 -4.66 -6.47 -4.85
N ALA A 33 -4.98 -7.49 -5.65
CA ALA A 33 -5.03 -8.87 -5.16
C ALA A 33 -3.66 -9.37 -4.67
N VAL A 34 -2.57 -8.98 -5.33
CA VAL A 34 -1.20 -9.34 -4.92
C VAL A 34 -0.81 -8.70 -3.59
N VAL A 35 -1.15 -7.42 -3.40
CA VAL A 35 -0.77 -6.64 -2.19
C VAL A 35 -1.84 -6.65 -1.09
N CYS A 36 -2.84 -7.52 -1.21
CA CYS A 36 -3.93 -7.58 -0.24
C CYS A 36 -3.40 -7.94 1.16
N SER A 37 -3.90 -7.27 2.19
CA SER A 37 -3.54 -7.53 3.59
C SER A 37 -4.11 -8.84 4.16
N ASP A 38 -5.03 -9.48 3.44
CA ASP A 38 -5.65 -10.73 3.84
C ASP A 38 -4.63 -11.81 4.21
N GLY A 39 -4.90 -12.51 5.31
CA GLY A 39 -4.00 -13.54 5.82
C GLY A 39 -2.60 -13.01 6.17
N ARG A 40 -2.49 -11.75 6.62
CA ARG A 40 -1.21 -11.05 6.89
C ARG A 40 -0.32 -10.98 5.66
N PHE A 41 -0.90 -10.52 4.55
CA PHE A 41 -0.20 -10.39 3.26
C PHE A 41 0.27 -11.72 2.66
N ARG A 42 -0.52 -12.79 2.79
CA ARG A 42 -0.13 -14.15 2.36
C ARG A 42 0.35 -14.21 0.91
N VAL A 43 -0.41 -13.61 -0.01
CA VAL A 43 -0.08 -13.61 -1.46
C VAL A 43 1.22 -12.86 -1.73
N MET A 44 1.40 -11.71 -1.09
CA MET A 44 2.63 -10.92 -1.21
C MET A 44 3.84 -11.67 -0.65
N ARG A 45 3.70 -12.36 0.50
CA ARG A 45 4.77 -13.19 1.09
C ARG A 45 5.21 -14.28 0.14
N GLU A 46 4.24 -14.99 -0.45
CA GLU A 46 4.54 -16.05 -1.41
C GLU A 46 5.23 -15.50 -2.66
N ALA A 47 4.79 -14.35 -3.17
CA ALA A 47 5.43 -13.69 -4.30
C ALA A 47 6.89 -13.29 -3.97
N LEU A 48 7.15 -12.76 -2.77
CA LEU A 48 8.50 -12.42 -2.30
C LEU A 48 9.39 -13.65 -2.15
N HIS A 49 8.86 -14.77 -1.66
CA HIS A 49 9.62 -16.02 -1.52
C HIS A 49 10.07 -16.61 -2.86
N ARG A 50 9.33 -16.32 -3.94
CA ARG A 50 9.65 -16.76 -5.31
C ARG A 50 10.48 -15.74 -6.09
N CYS A 51 10.78 -14.58 -5.50
CA CYS A 51 11.49 -13.49 -6.14
C CYS A 51 12.96 -13.48 -5.71
N ASP A 52 13.87 -13.46 -6.69
CA ASP A 52 15.27 -13.19 -6.42
C ASP A 52 15.52 -11.66 -6.33
N PRO A 53 16.45 -11.18 -5.48
CA PRO A 53 16.88 -9.79 -5.45
C PRO A 53 17.44 -9.32 -6.82
N PRO A 54 17.37 -8.02 -7.17
CA PRO A 54 16.97 -6.88 -6.34
C PRO A 54 15.45 -6.71 -6.24
N CYS A 55 14.92 -6.65 -5.01
CA CYS A 55 13.51 -6.36 -4.76
C CYS A 55 13.34 -5.50 -3.50
N ILE A 56 12.26 -4.72 -3.40
CA ILE A 56 11.93 -3.93 -2.21
C ILE A 56 10.64 -4.50 -1.60
N PRO A 57 10.69 -5.20 -0.47
CA PRO A 57 9.49 -5.72 0.17
C PRO A 57 8.71 -4.63 0.93
N TYR A 58 7.44 -4.88 1.23
CA TYR A 58 6.67 -4.02 2.12
C TYR A 58 7.12 -4.21 3.58
N LEU A 59 7.85 -3.23 4.10
CA LEU A 59 8.47 -3.33 5.43
C LEU A 59 7.46 -3.54 6.56
N GLY A 60 6.25 -2.96 6.47
CA GLY A 60 5.21 -3.08 7.49
C GLY A 60 4.80 -4.54 7.78
N MET A 61 4.95 -5.43 6.80
CA MET A 61 4.72 -6.86 6.95
C MET A 61 5.71 -7.51 7.94
N TYR A 62 7.00 -7.23 7.79
CA TYR A 62 8.03 -7.75 8.69
C TYR A 62 8.00 -7.07 10.06
N LEU A 63 7.69 -5.77 10.12
CA LEU A 63 7.50 -5.08 11.40
C LEU A 63 6.37 -5.71 12.22
N THR A 64 5.27 -6.06 11.55
CA THR A 64 4.15 -6.76 12.18
C THR A 64 4.59 -8.12 12.74
N ASP A 65 5.41 -8.89 12.00
CA ASP A 65 5.93 -10.17 12.49
C ASP A 65 6.85 -9.98 13.70
N LEU A 66 7.72 -8.97 13.68
CA LEU A 66 8.59 -8.64 14.80
C LEU A 66 7.78 -8.24 16.05
N SER A 67 6.75 -7.41 15.89
CA SER A 67 5.84 -7.06 16.98
C SER A 67 5.14 -8.30 17.57
N PHE A 68 4.66 -9.21 16.71
CA PHE A 68 4.04 -10.46 17.18
C PHE A 68 5.02 -11.36 17.95
N ILE A 69 6.27 -11.46 17.51
CA ILE A 69 7.30 -12.23 18.23
C ILE A 69 7.60 -11.58 19.58
N GLU A 70 7.69 -10.26 19.61
CA GLU A 70 8.00 -9.48 20.80
C GLU A 70 6.94 -9.63 21.88
N GLU A 71 5.66 -9.50 21.51
CA GLU A 71 4.53 -9.61 22.42
C GLU A 71 4.20 -11.07 22.79
N GLY A 72 4.42 -12.01 21.86
CA GLY A 72 4.03 -13.41 22.04
C GLY A 72 5.07 -14.29 22.73
N THR A 73 6.32 -13.84 22.84
CA THR A 73 7.42 -14.65 23.41
C THR A 73 8.21 -13.85 24.46
N PRO A 74 8.35 -14.35 25.69
CA PRO A 74 9.12 -13.65 26.73
C PRO A 74 10.63 -13.69 26.44
N ASP A 75 11.33 -12.65 26.87
CA ASP A 75 12.79 -12.53 26.73
C ASP A 75 13.57 -13.55 27.54
N PHE A 76 13.02 -13.95 28.69
CA PHE A 76 13.63 -14.90 29.60
C PHE A 76 12.75 -16.12 29.79
N THR A 77 13.37 -17.28 30.00
CA THR A 77 12.68 -18.50 30.40
C THR A 77 12.20 -18.37 31.86
N PRO A 78 11.32 -19.26 32.33
CA PRO A 78 10.90 -19.29 33.73
C PRO A 78 12.07 -19.41 34.73
N ASP A 79 13.18 -20.00 34.29
CA ASP A 79 14.42 -20.16 35.07
C ASP A 79 15.31 -18.90 35.06
N GLY A 80 14.87 -17.80 34.43
CA GLY A 80 15.62 -16.55 34.33
C GLY A 80 16.75 -16.55 33.29
N LEU A 81 16.81 -17.56 32.40
CA LEU A 81 17.80 -17.63 31.33
C LEU A 81 17.30 -16.91 30.07
N LEU A 82 18.20 -16.37 29.26
CA LEU A 82 17.82 -15.74 27.98
C LEU A 82 17.13 -16.76 27.05
N ASN A 83 15.99 -16.35 26.50
CA ASN A 83 15.22 -17.17 25.57
C ASN A 83 15.80 -17.12 24.15
N PHE A 84 16.75 -18.02 23.88
CA PHE A 84 17.34 -18.15 22.53
C PHE A 84 16.33 -18.54 21.44
N SER A 85 15.16 -19.07 21.79
CA SER A 85 14.10 -19.33 20.81
C SER A 85 13.56 -18.03 20.23
N LYS A 86 13.22 -17.05 21.10
CA LYS A 86 12.81 -15.69 20.69
C LYS A 86 13.88 -15.05 19.79
N MET A 87 15.14 -15.10 20.23
CA MET A 87 16.26 -14.53 19.48
C MET A 87 16.40 -15.14 18.09
N ARG A 88 16.20 -16.46 17.95
CA ARG A 88 16.26 -17.15 16.66
C ARG A 88 15.11 -16.73 15.73
N MET A 89 13.90 -16.53 16.26
CA MET A 89 12.76 -16.05 15.49
C MET A 89 13.00 -14.64 14.95
N ILE A 90 13.45 -13.71 15.81
CA ILE A 90 13.81 -12.34 15.41
C ILE A 90 14.92 -12.36 14.35
N ALA A 91 15.99 -13.13 14.59
CA ALA A 91 17.11 -13.24 13.65
C ALA A 91 16.67 -13.78 12.28
N HIS A 92 15.69 -14.68 12.24
CA HIS A 92 15.14 -15.20 10.98
C HIS A 92 14.51 -14.08 10.14
N VAL A 93 13.67 -13.25 10.75
CA VAL A 93 13.01 -12.12 10.08
C VAL A 93 14.04 -11.09 9.59
N ILE A 94 15.01 -10.73 10.45
CA ILE A 94 16.06 -9.78 10.09
C ILE A 94 16.89 -10.30 8.90
N ARG A 95 17.20 -11.60 8.87
CA ARG A 95 17.96 -12.22 7.78
C ARG A 95 17.22 -12.11 6.44
N GLU A 96 15.90 -12.26 6.42
CA GLU A 96 15.11 -12.05 5.20
C GLU A 96 15.17 -10.60 4.72
N ILE A 97 15.03 -9.62 5.62
CA ILE A 97 15.18 -8.20 5.27
C ILE A 97 16.57 -7.94 4.65
N ARG A 98 17.62 -8.48 5.27
CA ARG A 98 19.00 -8.32 4.79
C ARG A 98 19.21 -8.95 3.42
N HIS A 99 18.56 -10.08 3.12
CA HIS A 99 18.68 -10.73 1.82
C HIS A 99 18.30 -9.79 0.67
N PHE A 100 17.21 -9.03 0.82
CA PHE A 100 16.76 -8.07 -0.19
C PHE A 100 17.60 -6.79 -0.26
N GLN A 101 18.36 -6.46 0.79
CA GLN A 101 19.27 -5.31 0.82
C GLN A 101 20.63 -5.57 0.17
N GLN A 102 21.00 -6.84 -0.06
CA GLN A 102 22.35 -7.21 -0.53
C GLN A 102 22.59 -6.91 -2.01
N THR A 103 21.54 -6.89 -2.83
CA THR A 103 21.67 -6.72 -4.28
C THR A 103 21.17 -5.34 -4.69
N PRO A 104 22.03 -4.45 -5.19
CA PRO A 104 21.62 -3.13 -5.63
C PRO A 104 20.87 -3.20 -6.97
N TYR A 105 19.97 -2.24 -7.20
CA TYR A 105 19.36 -2.03 -8.51
C TYR A 105 20.38 -1.47 -9.50
N LYS A 106 20.40 -2.04 -10.72
CA LYS A 106 21.18 -1.53 -11.85
C LYS A 106 20.35 -0.52 -12.66
N ILE A 107 19.94 0.57 -12.01
CA ILE A 107 19.16 1.65 -12.62
C ILE A 107 20.01 2.91 -12.58
N ASP A 108 20.23 3.52 -13.74
CA ASP A 108 21.02 4.74 -13.84
C ASP A 108 20.27 5.93 -13.23
N HIS A 109 21.01 6.75 -12.50
CA HIS A 109 20.45 7.96 -11.90
C HIS A 109 20.17 9.02 -12.97
N ILE A 110 18.91 9.46 -13.06
CA ILE A 110 18.49 10.54 -13.95
C ILE A 110 18.14 11.77 -13.10
N PRO A 111 19.02 12.79 -13.00
CA PRO A 111 18.85 13.90 -12.07
C PRO A 111 17.50 14.62 -12.21
N LYS A 112 17.03 14.85 -13.44
CA LYS A 112 15.75 15.52 -13.69
C LYS A 112 14.56 14.76 -13.11
N VAL A 113 14.58 13.43 -13.20
CA VAL A 113 13.52 12.58 -12.66
C VAL A 113 13.58 12.59 -11.14
N THR A 114 14.77 12.44 -10.56
CA THR A 114 14.97 12.47 -9.11
C THR A 114 14.54 13.80 -8.51
N SER A 115 14.93 14.94 -9.10
CA SER A 115 14.52 16.27 -8.64
C SER A 115 13.00 16.44 -8.67
N TYR A 116 12.33 15.94 -9.72
CA TYR A 116 10.87 15.98 -9.80
C TYR A 116 10.20 15.10 -8.74
N LEU A 117 10.68 13.87 -8.54
CA LEU A 117 10.10 12.93 -7.57
C LEU A 117 10.31 13.36 -6.11
N LEU A 118 11.36 14.13 -5.83
CA LEU A 118 11.70 14.63 -4.49
C LEU A 118 11.19 16.05 -4.22
N ASP A 119 10.50 16.67 -5.17
CA ASP A 119 9.96 18.01 -5.00
C ASP A 119 8.76 17.99 -4.05
N THR A 120 8.99 18.44 -2.81
CA THR A 120 7.96 18.48 -1.77
C THR A 120 6.92 19.58 -2.01
N SER A 121 7.16 20.53 -2.91
CA SER A 121 6.18 21.56 -3.24
C SER A 121 4.95 21.01 -3.98
N LEU A 122 5.06 19.79 -4.52
CA LEU A 122 3.97 19.06 -5.16
C LEU A 122 3.08 18.31 -4.15
N LEU A 123 3.49 18.24 -2.87
CA LEU A 123 2.72 17.57 -1.83
C LEU A 123 1.56 18.47 -1.40
N LEU A 124 0.35 17.92 -1.50
CA LEU A 124 -0.86 18.49 -0.94
C LEU A 124 -1.26 17.63 0.25
N ASP A 125 -1.78 18.26 1.30
CA ASP A 125 -2.35 17.50 2.40
C ASP A 125 -3.72 16.90 2.02
N ASP A 126 -4.23 16.00 2.87
CA ASP A 126 -5.48 15.30 2.60
C ASP A 126 -6.70 16.25 2.53
N ASP A 127 -6.69 17.36 3.27
CA ASP A 127 -7.78 18.33 3.31
C ASP A 127 -7.81 19.19 2.03
N GLU A 128 -6.64 19.58 1.52
CA GLU A 128 -6.46 20.26 0.25
C GLU A 128 -6.85 19.36 -0.92
N LEU A 129 -6.39 18.10 -0.93
CA LEU A 129 -6.75 17.11 -1.94
C LEU A 129 -8.27 16.90 -1.97
N TYR A 130 -8.89 16.81 -0.80
CA TYR A 130 -10.33 16.65 -0.69
C TYR A 130 -11.09 17.89 -1.19
N HIS A 131 -10.67 19.10 -0.82
CA HIS A 131 -11.28 20.33 -1.33
C HIS A 131 -11.17 20.45 -2.84
N LYS A 132 -9.98 20.18 -3.41
CA LYS A 132 -9.79 20.20 -4.86
C LYS A 132 -10.65 19.14 -5.55
N SER A 133 -10.78 17.94 -4.96
CA SER A 133 -11.69 16.91 -5.48
C SER A 133 -13.14 17.40 -5.55
N LEU A 134 -13.62 18.13 -4.53
CA LEU A 134 -14.98 18.69 -4.52
C LEU A 134 -15.18 19.81 -5.55
N GLN A 135 -14.15 20.58 -5.86
CA GLN A 135 -14.20 21.60 -6.91
C GLN A 135 -14.31 20.97 -8.31
N ILE A 136 -13.63 19.84 -8.54
CA ILE A 136 -13.68 19.10 -9.79
C ILE A 136 -15.01 18.36 -9.95
N GLU A 137 -15.46 17.68 -8.89
CA GLU A 137 -16.73 16.95 -8.87
C GLU A 137 -17.56 17.37 -7.64
N PRO A 138 -18.40 18.42 -7.77
CA PRO A 138 -19.28 18.84 -6.69
C PRO A 138 -20.26 17.72 -6.31
N ARG A 139 -20.50 17.54 -5.02
CA ARG A 139 -21.51 16.58 -4.55
C ARG A 139 -22.88 17.01 -5.08
N SER A 140 -23.47 16.21 -5.96
CA SER A 140 -24.85 16.42 -6.41
C SER A 140 -25.76 16.44 -5.18
N SER A 141 -26.49 17.53 -4.96
CA SER A 141 -27.55 17.62 -3.96
C SER A 141 -28.67 16.64 -4.33
N ARG A 142 -28.57 15.40 -3.88
CA ARG A 142 -29.74 14.52 -3.81
C ARG A 142 -30.64 15.07 -2.71
N LEU A 143 -31.54 16.01 -3.07
CA LEU A 143 -32.83 16.33 -2.46
C LEU A 143 -33.20 17.81 -2.72
N SER A 144 -33.92 18.03 -3.81
CA SER A 144 -34.96 19.08 -3.86
C SER A 144 -36.04 18.63 -4.85
N ALA A 145 -36.66 17.48 -4.56
CA ALA A 145 -37.98 17.20 -5.10
C ALA A 145 -38.98 17.94 -4.18
N PRO A 146 -39.79 18.89 -4.69
CA PRO A 146 -40.80 19.54 -3.87
C PRO A 146 -41.89 18.50 -3.53
N ASN A 147 -42.11 18.29 -2.24
CA ASN A 147 -43.28 17.58 -1.73
C ASN A 147 -44.52 18.43 -2.05
N THR A 148 -45.21 18.13 -3.16
CA THR A 148 -46.61 18.54 -3.34
C THR A 148 -47.50 17.40 -2.89
N ALA A 149 -47.95 17.47 -1.63
CA ALA A 149 -49.11 16.73 -1.15
C ALA A 149 -49.94 17.63 -0.23
N ASN A 150 -51.23 17.70 -0.56
CA ASN A 150 -52.38 18.06 0.27
C ASN A 150 -52.82 19.54 0.31
N VAL A 151 -53.81 19.85 -0.54
CA VAL A 151 -55.06 20.52 -0.13
C VAL A 151 -56.21 19.61 -0.55
#